data_AF-A0A523ATF5-F1
#
_entry.id   AF-A0A523ATF5-F1
#
_cell.length_a   1.000
_cell.length_b   1.000
_cell.length_c   1.000
_cell.angle_alpha   90.00
_cell.angle_beta   90.00
_cell.angle_gamma   90.00
#
_symmetry.space_group_name_H-M   'P 1'
#
loop_
_entity.id
_entity.type
_entity.pdbx_description
1 polymer ?
#
loop_
_entity_poly.entity_id
_entity_poly.type
_entity_poly.pdbx_seq_one_letter_code
_entity_poly.pdbx_strand_id
1 'polypeptide(L)'
;SLRWEGVVEGMREFRREFGGEFAVEVMVIPQNLEACGRIAEVIRTIGPDEVQVNTPLRPSPVRPLRREELEGVLGSFEGMRFRWVYGEEKPEVGRRVGFRRLRLLKRTGEP
;
A
#
# COMPACT_ATOMS: atom_id res chain seq x y z
N SER A 1 -2.56 25.45 -5.19
CA SER A 1 -2.30 24.26 -4.36
C SER A 1 -3.43 23.27 -4.54
N LEU A 2 -3.14 21.96 -4.52
CA LEU A 2 -4.18 20.94 -4.45
C LEU A 2 -4.77 20.92 -3.04
N ARG A 3 -6.09 20.92 -2.93
CA ARG A 3 -6.82 20.73 -1.66
C ARG A 3 -7.22 19.28 -1.53
N TRP A 4 -7.35 18.80 -0.30
CA TRP A 4 -7.72 17.41 0.00
C TRP A 4 -8.99 16.99 -0.73
N GLU A 5 -10.04 17.82 -0.69
CA GLU A 5 -11.33 17.53 -1.31
C GLU A 5 -11.21 17.39 -2.83
N GLY A 6 -10.33 18.19 -3.44
CA GLY A 6 -10.06 18.11 -4.88
C GLY A 6 -9.29 16.85 -5.27
N VAL A 7 -8.43 16.33 -4.39
CA VAL A 7 -7.73 15.05 -4.61
C VAL A 7 -8.73 13.91 -4.57
N VAL A 8 -9.59 13.85 -3.55
CA VAL A 8 -10.60 12.79 -3.41
C VAL A 8 -11.59 12.83 -4.58
N GLU A 9 -12.12 14.01 -4.92
CA GLU A 9 -13.04 14.11 -6.06
C GLU A 9 -12.34 13.70 -7.36
N GLY A 10 -11.12 14.18 -7.61
CA GLY A 10 -10.35 13.78 -8.79
C GLY A 10 -10.14 12.27 -8.91
N MET A 11 -9.94 11.56 -7.80
CA MET A 11 -9.87 10.08 -7.80
C MET A 11 -11.22 9.43 -8.15
N ARG A 12 -12.34 10.02 -7.71
CA ARG A 12 -13.69 9.57 -8.06
C ARG A 12 -13.96 9.78 -9.55
N GLU A 13 -13.61 10.95 -10.09
CA GLU A 13 -13.76 11.24 -11.52
C GLU A 13 -12.91 10.29 -12.35
N PHE A 14 -11.65 10.10 -11.94
CA PHE A 14 -10.75 9.15 -12.58
C PHE A 14 -11.36 7.75 -12.62
N ARG A 15 -11.92 7.25 -11.50
CA ARG A 15 -12.59 5.95 -11.49
C ARG A 15 -13.77 5.86 -12.46
N ARG A 16 -14.56 6.93 -12.62
CA ARG A 16 -15.72 6.95 -13.53
C ARG A 16 -15.31 6.83 -15.00
N GLU A 17 -14.18 7.42 -15.36
CA GLU A 17 -13.71 7.50 -16.75
C GLU A 17 -12.72 6.38 -17.13
N PHE A 18 -11.94 5.91 -16.16
CA PHE A 18 -10.95 4.87 -16.37
C PHE A 18 -11.59 3.48 -16.33
N GLY A 19 -11.59 2.80 -17.49
CA GLY A 19 -12.14 1.44 -17.63
C GLY A 19 -11.17 0.30 -17.28
N GLY A 20 -9.94 0.62 -16.86
CA GLY A 20 -8.96 -0.37 -16.41
C GLY A 20 -9.06 -0.68 -14.91
N GLU A 21 -8.10 -1.45 -14.39
CA GLU A 21 -8.03 -1.72 -12.95
C GLU A 21 -7.45 -0.53 -12.18
N PHE A 22 -8.20 -0.05 -11.19
CA PHE A 22 -7.78 1.01 -10.30
C PHE A 22 -7.63 0.49 -8.86
N ALA A 23 -6.39 0.46 -8.37
CA ALA A 23 -6.08 0.08 -7.00
C ALA A 23 -5.72 1.31 -6.15
N VAL A 24 -6.16 1.30 -4.89
CA VAL A 24 -5.80 2.32 -3.89
C VAL A 24 -5.02 1.65 -2.77
N GLU A 25 -3.82 2.16 -2.50
CA GLU A 25 -2.98 1.69 -1.39
C GLU A 25 -3.15 2.58 -0.16
N VAL A 26 -3.25 1.95 1.01
CA VAL A 26 -3.23 2.59 2.32
C VAL A 26 -2.03 2.09 3.10
N MET A 27 -1.14 3.00 3.48
CA MET A 27 -0.06 2.71 4.42
C MET A 27 -0.55 2.94 5.85
N VAL A 28 -0.82 1.86 6.57
CA VAL A 28 -1.24 1.87 7.97
C VAL A 28 -0.01 1.86 8.88
N ILE A 29 0.01 2.82 9.80
CA ILE A 29 1.07 3.06 10.79
C ILE A 29 0.43 3.31 12.16
N PRO A 30 1.19 3.24 13.26
CA PRO A 30 0.63 3.47 14.59
C PRO A 30 -0.19 4.76 14.73
N GLN A 31 0.21 5.83 14.03
CA GLN A 31 -0.40 7.16 14.11
C GLN A 31 -1.77 7.26 13.44
N ASN A 32 -2.08 6.39 12.47
CA ASN A 32 -3.35 6.42 11.73
C ASN A 32 -4.21 5.16 11.95
N LEU A 33 -3.78 4.24 12.81
CA LEU A 33 -4.46 2.97 13.09
C LEU A 33 -5.92 3.19 13.51
N GLU A 34 -6.17 4.13 14.42
CA GLU A 34 -7.53 4.46 14.90
C GLU A 34 -8.39 5.16 13.84
N ALA A 35 -7.78 5.67 12.77
CA ALA A 35 -8.48 6.33 11.67
C ALA A 35 -8.86 5.36 10.53
N CYS A 36 -8.50 4.08 10.60
CA CYS A 36 -8.73 3.11 9.54
C CYS A 36 -10.21 3.02 9.09
N GLY A 37 -11.16 3.13 10.02
CA GLY A 37 -12.59 3.18 9.69
C GLY A 37 -12.93 4.35 8.76
N ARG A 38 -12.51 5.57 9.12
CA ARG A 38 -12.72 6.78 8.31
C ARG A 38 -11.96 6.74 6.99
N ILE A 39 -10.75 6.17 6.98
CA ILE A 39 -9.99 5.96 5.75
C ILE A 39 -10.76 5.03 4.79
N ALA A 40 -11.31 3.93 5.31
CA ALA A 40 -12.10 3.00 4.51
C ALA A 40 -13.38 3.64 3.98
N GLU A 41 -14.06 4.50 4.75
CA GLU A 41 -15.20 5.28 4.27
C GLU A 41 -14.84 6.16 3.07
N VAL A 42 -13.70 6.89 3.12
CA VAL A 42 -13.24 7.69 1.98
C VAL A 42 -12.97 6.80 0.76
N ILE A 43 -12.29 5.68 0.95
CA ILE A 43 -11.96 4.75 -0.14
C ILE A 43 -13.21 4.15 -0.79
N ARG A 44 -14.25 3.84 0.00
CA ARG A 44 -15.55 3.41 -0.54
C ARG A 44 -16.16 4.44 -1.48
N THR A 45 -16.00 5.74 -1.20
CA THR A 45 -16.51 6.79 -2.08
C THR A 45 -15.71 6.92 -3.38
N ILE A 46 -14.43 6.53 -3.36
CA ILE A 46 -13.54 6.47 -4.54
C ILE A 46 -13.91 5.29 -5.44
N GLY A 47 -14.31 4.16 -4.86
CA GLY A 47 -14.74 2.96 -5.58
C GLY A 47 -13.64 2.24 -6.38
N PRO A 48 -12.43 2.01 -5.82
CA PRO A 48 -11.40 1.26 -6.52
C PRO A 48 -11.79 -0.21 -6.70
N ASP A 49 -11.17 -0.88 -7.67
CA ASP A 49 -11.34 -2.31 -7.89
C ASP A 49 -10.56 -3.14 -6.85
N GLU A 50 -9.55 -2.55 -6.20
CA GLU A 50 -8.79 -3.18 -5.12
C GLU A 50 -8.26 -2.16 -4.11
N VAL A 51 -8.24 -2.56 -2.83
CA VAL A 51 -7.55 -1.85 -1.75
C VAL A 51 -6.31 -2.63 -1.31
N GLN A 52 -5.17 -1.96 -1.18
CA GLN A 52 -3.94 -2.57 -0.66
C GLN A 52 -3.64 -2.01 0.72
N VAL A 53 -3.76 -2.83 1.75
CA VAL A 53 -3.56 -2.46 3.15
C VAL A 53 -2.14 -2.84 3.57
N ASN A 54 -1.25 -1.86 3.62
CA ASN A 54 0.18 -2.04 3.83
C ASN A 54 0.66 -1.43 5.15
N THR A 55 1.86 -1.81 5.57
CA THR A 55 2.61 -1.18 6.65
C THR A 55 4.09 -1.15 6.27
N PRO A 56 4.92 -0.17 6.71
CA PRO A 56 6.24 0.03 6.14
C PRO A 56 7.25 -1.03 6.63
N LEU A 57 7.33 -2.16 5.91
CA LEU A 57 8.25 -3.27 6.22
C LEU A 57 9.72 -2.97 5.90
N ARG A 58 9.99 -1.91 5.15
CA ARG A 58 11.35 -1.43 4.85
C ARG A 58 11.83 -0.50 5.97
N PRO A 59 13.16 -0.33 6.14
CA PRO A 59 13.69 0.66 7.08
C PRO A 59 13.04 2.03 6.86
N SER A 60 12.40 2.55 7.90
CA SER A 60 11.61 3.78 7.90
C SER A 60 11.70 4.41 9.29
N PRO A 61 11.58 5.75 9.42
CA PRO A 61 11.49 6.41 10.73
C PRO A 61 10.28 5.96 11.56
N VAL A 62 9.28 5.37 10.92
CA VAL A 62 8.08 4.84 11.57
C VAL A 62 8.13 3.32 11.53
N ARG A 63 7.90 2.68 12.68
CA ARG A 63 7.87 1.21 12.77
C ARG A 63 6.71 0.64 11.95
N PRO A 64 6.87 -0.56 11.37
CA PRO A 64 5.73 -1.31 10.87
C PRO A 64 4.81 -1.73 12.03
N LEU A 65 3.54 -1.91 11.71
CA LEU A 65 2.60 -2.63 12.56
C LEU A 65 2.94 -4.12 12.56
N ARG A 66 2.75 -4.77 13.70
CA ARG A 66 2.76 -6.23 13.81
C ARG A 66 1.58 -6.81 13.03
N ARG A 67 1.64 -8.11 12.73
CA ARG A 67 0.57 -8.82 12.02
C ARG A 67 -0.77 -8.63 12.73
N GLU A 68 -0.80 -8.83 14.04
CA GLU A 68 -2.01 -8.79 14.86
C GLU A 68 -2.60 -7.38 14.95
N GLU A 69 -1.73 -6.36 14.99
CA GLU A 69 -2.15 -4.94 14.96
C GLU A 69 -2.85 -4.61 13.63
N LEU A 70 -2.31 -5.11 12.52
CA LEU A 70 -2.88 -4.87 11.19
C LEU A 70 -4.15 -5.70 10.95
N GLU A 71 -4.18 -6.96 11.41
CA GLU A 71 -5.36 -7.83 11.38
C GLU A 71 -6.55 -7.17 12.09
N GLY A 72 -6.31 -6.51 13.24
CA GLY A 72 -7.33 -5.83 14.02
C GLY A 72 -8.07 -4.70 13.29
N VAL A 73 -7.51 -4.17 12.19
CA VAL A 73 -8.16 -3.11 11.40
C VAL A 73 -8.71 -3.57 10.05
N LEU A 74 -8.45 -4.82 9.64
CA LEU A 74 -8.91 -5.34 8.34
C LEU A 74 -10.44 -5.33 8.23
N GLY A 75 -11.15 -5.50 9.34
CA GLY A 75 -12.62 -5.38 9.39
C GLY A 75 -13.16 -4.04 8.85
N SER A 76 -12.36 -2.97 8.94
CA SER A 76 -12.72 -1.66 8.36
C SER A 76 -12.91 -1.71 6.84
N PHE A 77 -12.24 -2.66 6.17
CA PHE A 77 -12.21 -2.80 4.73
C PHE A 77 -13.17 -3.88 4.19
N GLU A 78 -13.98 -4.48 5.07
CA GLU A 78 -15.01 -5.44 4.66
C GLU A 78 -15.97 -4.85 3.61
N GLY A 79 -16.37 -5.71 2.67
CA GLY A 79 -17.19 -5.34 1.50
C GLY A 79 -16.39 -4.77 0.32
N MET A 80 -15.09 -4.51 0.48
CA MET A 80 -14.18 -4.18 -0.62
C MET A 80 -13.29 -5.37 -0.95
N ARG A 81 -12.86 -5.50 -2.20
CA ARG A 81 -11.75 -6.41 -2.55
C ARG A 81 -10.47 -5.80 -2.00
N PHE A 82 -9.84 -6.47 -1.03
CA PHE A 82 -8.57 -5.99 -0.48
C PHE A 82 -7.51 -7.09 -0.38
N ARG A 83 -6.25 -6.65 -0.43
CA ARG A 83 -5.04 -7.43 -0.15
C ARG A 83 -4.25 -6.72 0.94
N TRP A 84 -3.42 -7.45 1.67
CA TRP A 84 -2.67 -6.87 2.79
C TRP A 84 -1.31 -7.52 2.96
N VAL A 85 -0.32 -6.73 3.35
CA VAL A 85 1.10 -7.08 3.21
C VAL A 85 1.54 -8.38 3.90
N TYR A 86 0.82 -8.81 4.95
CA TYR A 86 1.13 -10.05 5.66
C TYR A 86 0.27 -11.25 5.20
N GLY A 87 -0.77 -11.02 4.41
CA GLY A 87 -1.59 -12.07 3.80
C GLY A 87 -1.08 -12.54 2.43
N GLU A 88 -0.20 -11.76 1.80
CA GLU A 88 0.36 -12.09 0.48
C GLU A 88 1.49 -13.11 0.58
N GLU A 89 1.48 -14.12 -0.29
CA GLU A 89 2.66 -14.95 -0.55
C GLU A 89 3.73 -14.10 -1.25
N LYS A 90 4.96 -14.12 -0.72
CA LYS A 90 6.06 -13.40 -1.36
C LYS A 90 6.38 -14.09 -2.69
N PRO A 91 6.37 -13.37 -3.82
CA PRO A 91 6.78 -13.97 -5.09
C PRO A 91 8.20 -14.51 -4.96
N GLU A 92 8.44 -15.73 -5.43
CA GLU A 92 9.77 -16.30 -5.50
C GLU A 92 10.62 -15.51 -6.50
N VAL A 93 11.36 -14.53 -6.01
CA VAL A 93 12.24 -13.72 -6.85
C VAL A 93 13.53 -14.50 -7.09
N GLY A 94 13.53 -15.33 -8.13
CA GLY A 94 14.75 -15.93 -8.65
C GLY A 94 15.72 -14.84 -9.11
N ARG A 95 16.95 -14.84 -8.60
CA ARG A 95 18.01 -13.96 -9.11
C ARG A 95 18.33 -14.33 -10.57
N ARG A 96 17.69 -13.71 -11.55
CA ARG A 96 18.24 -13.63 -12.92
C ARG A 96 19.24 -12.49 -12.99
N VAL A 97 20.34 -12.62 -12.25
CA VAL A 97 21.52 -11.79 -12.51
C VAL A 97 22.48 -12.64 -13.31
N GLY A 98 22.65 -12.33 -14.60
CA GLY A 98 23.73 -12.90 -15.39
C GLY A 98 25.03 -12.73 -14.61
N PHE A 99 25.72 -13.84 -14.35
CA PHE A 99 26.88 -13.94 -13.44
C PHE A 99 28.00 -12.92 -13.71
N ARG A 100 27.99 -12.24 -14.86
CA ARG A 100 28.99 -11.22 -15.25
C ARG A 100 28.80 -9.81 -14.69
N ARG A 101 27.69 -9.46 -14.01
CA ARG A 101 27.45 -8.06 -13.59
C ARG A 101 27.29 -7.78 -12.09
N LEU A 102 27.29 -8.80 -11.23
CA LEU A 102 27.13 -8.60 -9.78
C LEU A 102 28.27 -7.80 -9.12
N ARG A 103 29.49 -7.88 -9.66
CA ARG A 103 30.64 -7.12 -9.11
C ARG A 103 30.64 -5.64 -9.45
N LEU A 104 29.85 -5.19 -10.43
CA LEU A 104 29.85 -3.79 -10.90
C LEU A 104 28.79 -2.91 -10.21
N LEU A 105 27.81 -3.50 -9.54
CA LEU A 105 26.66 -2.77 -8.97
C LEU A 105 26.69 -2.62 -7.45
N LYS A 106 27.60 -3.30 -6.76
CA LYS A 106 27.89 -2.98 -5.36
C LYS A 106 28.92 -1.87 -5.37
N ARG A 107 28.47 -0.63 -5.18
CA ARG A 107 29.36 0.47 -4.79
C ARG A 107 30.01 0.02 -3.47
N THR A 108 31.25 -0.44 -3.55
CA THR A 108 32.12 -0.63 -2.38
C THR A 108 32.39 0.76 -1.83
N GLY A 109 31.49 1.22 -0.97
CA GLY A 109 31.82 2.30 -0.05
C GLY A 109 32.70 1.69 1.03
N GLU A 110 34.01 1.88 0.89
CA GLU A 110 34.88 1.92 2.07
C GLU A 110 34.76 3.33 2.69
N PRO A 111 34.80 3.43 4.03
CA PRO A 111 34.74 4.70 4.76
C PRO A 111 35.95 5.60 4.52
#